data_AF-A0A0P9D5S5-F1
#
_entry.id   AF-A0A0P9D5S5-F1
#
_cell.length_a   1.000
_cell.length_b   1.000
_cell.length_c   1.000
_cell.angle_alpha   90.00
_cell.angle_beta   90.00
_cell.angle_gamma   90.00
#
_symmetry.space_group_name_H-M   'P 1'
#
loop_
_entity.id
_entity.type
_entity.pdbx_description
1 polymer ?
#
loop_
_entity_poly.entity_id
_entity_poly.type
_entity_poly.pdbx_seq_one_letter_code
_entity_poly.pdbx_strand_id
1 'polypeptide(L)'
;MQLYIPNVGERITLAADWTFRLFNEGRCQPYNDCPSPAEPVDNPNYSISQVKRCTLPAGTVLLVDRVYLRQGLDAFASLSFRIGSTSAPWVTKQRKR
;
A
#
# COMPACT_ATOMS: atom_id res chain seq x y z
N MET A 1 21.39 -13.00 -5.95
CA MET A 1 20.30 -12.05 -5.67
C MET A 1 20.36 -11.72 -4.18
N GLN A 2 20.58 -10.46 -3.80
CA GLN A 2 20.64 -10.05 -2.40
C GLN A 2 19.25 -9.54 -2.00
N LEU A 3 18.65 -10.15 -0.98
CA LEU A 3 17.36 -9.72 -0.45
C LEU A 3 17.54 -8.39 0.27
N TYR A 4 16.73 -7.39 -0.10
CA TYR A 4 16.69 -6.10 0.58
C TYR A 4 15.52 -6.06 1.56
N ILE A 5 15.81 -5.80 2.83
CA ILE A 5 14.80 -5.57 3.87
C ILE A 5 14.97 -4.12 4.33
N PRO A 6 13.97 -3.25 4.12
CA PRO A 6 14.10 -1.84 4.47
C PRO A 6 14.08 -1.64 5.98
N ASN A 7 14.72 -0.57 6.43
CA ASN A 7 14.64 -0.15 7.83
C ASN A 7 13.31 0.54 8.11
N VAL A 8 12.84 0.45 9.36
CA VAL A 8 11.72 1.27 9.82
C VAL A 8 12.12 2.75 9.82
N GLY A 9 11.26 3.60 9.29
CA GLY A 9 11.51 5.03 9.08
C GLY A 9 12.22 5.35 7.76
N GLU A 10 12.63 4.34 7.01
CA GLU A 10 13.29 4.53 5.73
C GLU A 10 12.34 5.10 4.67
N ARG A 11 12.91 5.92 3.78
CA ARG A 11 12.21 6.48 2.62
C ARG A 11 12.61 5.70 1.36
N ILE A 12 11.63 5.06 0.74
CA ILE A 12 11.80 4.33 -0.51
C ILE A 12 11.13 5.12 -1.63
N THR A 13 11.89 5.44 -2.67
CA THR A 13 11.35 6.08 -3.87
C THR A 13 11.03 5.01 -4.92
N LEU A 14 9.80 5.02 -5.44
CA LEU A 14 9.42 4.11 -6.51
C LEU A 14 10.19 4.44 -7.79
N ALA A 15 10.92 3.46 -8.33
CA ALA A 15 11.68 3.60 -9.58
C ALA A 15 10.77 3.56 -10.83
N ALA A 16 9.57 3.01 -10.70
CA ALA A 16 8.58 2.89 -11.77
C ALA A 16 7.17 3.01 -11.17
N ASP A 17 6.17 3.17 -12.04
CA ASP A 17 4.77 3.14 -11.64
C ASP A 17 4.44 1.81 -10.98
N TRP A 18 3.75 1.86 -9.84
CA TRP A 18 3.36 0.70 -9.08
C TRP A 18 1.84 0.60 -9.01
N THR A 19 1.30 -0.37 -9.76
CA THR A 19 -0.11 -0.76 -9.69
C THR A 19 -0.29 -1.89 -8.68
N PHE A 20 -1.23 -1.70 -7.75
CA PHE A 20 -1.51 -2.67 -6.70
C PHE A 20 -3.00 -2.73 -6.35
N ARG A 21 -3.38 -3.79 -5.64
CA ARG A 21 -4.72 -3.92 -5.07
C ARG A 21 -4.78 -3.17 -3.75
N LEU A 22 -5.62 -2.15 -3.68
CA LEU A 22 -5.94 -1.45 -2.45
C LEU A 22 -7.23 -2.04 -1.90
N PHE A 23 -7.16 -2.68 -0.74
CA PHE A 23 -8.32 -3.31 -0.09
C PHE A 23 -9.14 -2.27 0.68
N ASN A 24 -10.46 -2.46 0.76
CA ASN A 24 -11.36 -1.62 1.55
C ASN A 24 -11.21 -1.90 3.06
N GLU A 25 -10.03 -1.60 3.60
CA GLU A 25 -9.72 -1.73 5.03
C GLU A 25 -9.38 -0.36 5.64
N GLY A 26 -9.66 -0.18 6.93
CA GLY A 26 -9.35 1.06 7.65
C GLY A 26 -7.87 1.47 7.62
N ARG A 27 -6.95 0.52 7.39
CA ARG A 27 -5.50 0.76 7.26
C ARG A 27 -5.07 1.13 5.84
N CYS A 28 -5.91 0.86 4.85
CA CYS A 28 -5.65 1.07 3.42
C CYS A 28 -6.29 2.38 2.94
N GLN A 29 -6.03 3.47 3.66
CA GLN A 29 -6.52 4.80 3.30
C GLN A 29 -5.50 5.53 2.41
N PRO A 30 -5.94 6.32 1.41
CA PRO A 30 -7.34 6.62 1.10
C PRO A 30 -7.97 5.70 0.03
N TYR A 31 -8.76 4.70 0.45
CA TYR A 31 -9.45 3.78 -0.46
C TYR A 31 -10.47 4.49 -1.37
N ASN A 32 -11.24 5.42 -0.79
CA ASN A 32 -12.30 6.11 -1.51
C ASN A 32 -11.76 7.06 -2.58
N ASP A 33 -10.59 7.64 -2.36
CA ASP A 33 -10.04 8.65 -3.25
C ASP A 33 -9.44 8.03 -4.52
N CYS A 34 -9.04 6.76 -4.47
CA CYS A 34 -8.57 6.03 -5.65
C CYS A 34 -9.66 5.99 -6.74
N PRO A 35 -9.36 6.44 -7.97
CA PRO A 35 -10.37 6.64 -9.02
C PRO A 35 -10.86 5.34 -9.65
N SER A 36 -10.14 4.24 -9.44
CA SER A 36 -10.50 2.95 -10.01
C SER A 36 -11.82 2.42 -9.42
N PRO A 37 -12.62 1.70 -10.22
CA PRO A 37 -13.85 1.09 -9.75
C PRO A 37 -13.55 0.05 -8.66
N ALA A 38 -14.48 -0.12 -7.73
CA ALA A 38 -14.41 -1.17 -6.74
C ALA A 38 -14.79 -2.51 -7.39
N GLU A 39 -13.91 -3.50 -7.26
CA GLU A 39 -14.12 -4.88 -7.71
C GLU A 39 -14.35 -5.76 -6.47
N PRO A 40 -15.40 -6.61 -6.45
CA PRO A 40 -15.53 -7.63 -5.42
C PRO A 40 -14.41 -8.66 -5.57
N VAL A 41 -13.86 -9.12 -4.46
CA VAL A 41 -12.89 -10.23 -4.41
C VAL A 41 -13.39 -11.26 -3.43
N ASP A 42 -13.18 -12.52 -3.77
CA ASP A 42 -13.50 -13.62 -2.88
C ASP A 42 -12.46 -13.64 -1.75
N ASN A 43 -12.92 -13.42 -0.52
CA ASN A 43 -12.05 -13.45 0.66
C ASN A 43 -12.80 -14.11 1.82
N PRO A 44 -12.45 -15.35 2.17
CA PRO A 44 -13.15 -16.11 3.21
C PRO A 44 -13.02 -15.47 4.60
N ASN A 45 -12.10 -14.53 4.79
CA ASN A 45 -11.78 -13.93 6.09
C ASN A 45 -12.44 -12.56 6.33
N TYR A 46 -13.06 -11.94 5.33
CA TYR A 46 -13.60 -10.58 5.45
C TYR A 46 -14.98 -10.46 4.76
N SER A 47 -15.93 -9.79 5.42
CA SER A 47 -17.33 -9.68 4.95
C SER A 47 -17.54 -8.61 3.86
N ILE A 48 -16.61 -7.67 3.70
CA ILE A 48 -16.62 -6.64 2.65
C ILE A 48 -15.28 -6.71 1.94
N SER A 49 -15.26 -7.49 0.88
CA SER A 49 -14.04 -7.82 0.17
C SER A 49 -14.06 -7.06 -1.15
N GLN A 50 -13.89 -5.74 -1.07
CA GLN A 50 -13.74 -4.91 -2.26
C GLN A 50 -12.30 -4.44 -2.38
N VAL A 51 -11.81 -4.43 -3.61
CA VAL A 51 -10.50 -3.87 -3.95
C VAL A 51 -10.65 -2.84 -5.06
N LYS A 52 -9.73 -1.88 -5.07
CA LYS A 52 -9.50 -1.01 -6.22
C LYS A 52 -8.10 -1.25 -6.74
N ARG A 53 -7.92 -1.26 -8.06
CA ARG A 53 -6.60 -1.31 -8.69
C ARG A 53 -6.03 0.09 -8.80
N CYS A 54 -5.21 0.48 -7.83
CA CYS A 54 -4.66 1.83 -7.74
C CYS A 54 -3.22 1.85 -8.23
N THR A 55 -2.82 2.97 -8.81
CA THR A 55 -1.46 3.19 -9.30
C THR A 55 -0.83 4.36 -8.59
N LEU A 56 0.37 4.14 -8.05
CA LEU A 56 1.26 5.21 -7.61
C LEU A 56 2.32 5.43 -8.69
N PRO A 57 2.56 6.68 -9.12
CA PRO A 57 3.53 6.97 -10.15
C PRO A 57 4.96 6.80 -9.64
N ALA A 58 5.88 6.57 -10.57
CA ALA A 58 7.32 6.67 -10.34
C ALA A 58 7.67 7.99 -9.63
N GLY A 59 8.67 7.95 -8.75
CA GLY A 59 9.04 9.09 -7.91
C GLY A 59 8.20 9.26 -6.64
N THR A 60 7.16 8.44 -6.44
CA THR A 60 6.44 8.41 -5.16
C THR A 60 7.37 7.94 -4.03
N VAL A 61 7.37 8.67 -2.91
CA VAL A 61 8.16 8.37 -1.72
C VAL A 61 7.29 7.68 -0.68
N LEU A 62 7.68 6.46 -0.30
CA LEU A 62 7.04 5.66 0.74
C LEU A 62 7.88 5.74 2.03
N LEU A 63 7.23 6.01 3.16
CA LEU A 63 7.86 5.94 4.48
C LEU A 63 7.48 4.61 5.11
N VAL A 64 8.47 3.76 5.37
CA VAL A 64 8.25 2.46 5.99
C VAL A 64 7.93 2.65 7.47
N ASP A 65 6.77 2.19 7.92
CA ASP A 65 6.36 2.26 9.33
C ASP A 65 6.64 0.96 10.07
N ARG A 66 6.48 -0.19 9.41
CA ARG A 66 6.66 -1.52 10.02
C ARG A 66 7.09 -2.55 8.98
N VAL A 67 7.92 -3.49 9.38
CA VAL A 67 8.29 -4.67 8.59
C VAL A 67 7.96 -5.91 9.42
N TYR A 68 7.15 -6.80 8.87
CA TYR A 68 6.75 -8.07 9.46
C TYR A 68 7.40 -9.21 8.68
N LEU A 69 8.45 -9.80 9.27
CA LEU A 69 9.08 -11.01 8.76
C LEU A 69 8.46 -12.20 9.50
N ARG A 70 7.80 -13.10 8.78
CA ARG A 70 7.23 -14.33 9.34
C ARG A 70 8.14 -15.49 8.97
N GLN A 71 8.73 -16.13 9.97
CA GLN A 71 9.54 -17.34 9.79
C GLN A 71 8.72 -18.56 10.23
N GLY A 72 8.63 -19.59 9.39
CA GLY A 72 7.97 -20.86 9.72
C GLY A 72 6.44 -20.88 9.62
N LEU A 73 5.83 -19.84 9.03
CA LEU A 73 4.41 -19.82 8.67
C LEU A 73 4.28 -19.69 7.15
N ASP A 74 3.28 -20.32 6.53
CA ASP A 74 2.96 -20.18 5.08
C ASP A 74 2.46 -18.77 4.69
N ALA A 75 2.68 -17.77 5.55
CA ALA A 75 2.26 -16.40 5.33
C ALA A 75 3.43 -15.55 4.81
N PHE A 76 3.13 -14.69 3.83
CA PHE A 76 4.10 -13.78 3.23
C PHE A 76 4.65 -12.75 4.24
N ALA A 77 5.92 -12.36 4.06
CA ALA A 77 6.46 -11.17 4.69
C ALA A 77 5.71 -9.93 4.18
N SER A 78 5.44 -8.98 5.07
CA SER A 78 4.70 -7.76 4.72
C SER A 78 5.34 -6.53 5.34
N LEU A 79 5.03 -5.36 4.79
CA LEU A 79 5.42 -4.09 5.36
C LEU A 79 4.23 -3.13 5.33
N SER A 80 4.19 -2.21 6.28
CA SER A 80 3.25 -1.09 6.31
C SER A 80 4.01 0.19 6.02
N PHE A 81 3.40 1.08 5.24
CA PHE A 81 4.02 2.34 4.86
C PHE A 81 2.98 3.46 4.78
N ARG A 82 3.47 4.70 4.88
CA ARG A 82 2.73 5.92 4.55
C ARG A 82 3.29 6.54 3.28
N ILE A 83 2.44 7.26 2.55
CA ILE A 83 2.89 8.05 1.40
C ILE A 83 3.44 9.37 1.93
N GLY A 84 4.73 9.62 1.69
CA GLY A 84 5.41 10.87 2.04
C GLY A 84 5.20 11.96 1.01
N SER A 85 5.39 11.63 -0.27
CA SER A 85 5.14 12.53 -1.39
C SER A 85 4.78 11.72 -2.63
N THR A 86 3.89 12.26 -3.47
CA THR A 86 3.50 11.64 -4.73
C THR A 86 2.89 12.69 -5.66
N SER A 87 2.98 12.48 -6.97
CA SER A 87 2.23 13.23 -7.98
C SER A 87 0.85 12.63 -8.26
N ALA A 88 0.49 11.51 -7.63
CA ALA A 88 -0.83 10.91 -7.77
C ALA A 88 -1.93 11.87 -7.29
N PRO A 89 -2.86 12.30 -8.17
CA PRO A 89 -3.86 13.30 -7.81
C PRO A 89 -4.87 12.77 -6.79
N TRP A 90 -5.04 11.45 -6.71
CA TRP A 90 -5.98 10.78 -5.82
C TRP A 90 -5.47 10.60 -4.39
N VAL A 91 -4.21 10.92 -4.11
CA VAL A 91 -3.64 10.86 -2.75
C VAL A 91 -3.87 12.20 -2.01
N THR A 92 -4.80 13.03 -2.52
CA THR A 92 -5.01 14.41 -2.06
C THR A 92 -5.79 14.49 -0.75
N LYS A 93 -4.98 14.52 0.31
CA LYS A 93 -5.04 15.35 1.51
C LYS A 93 -4.74 14.43 2.67
N GLN A 94 -3.47 14.36 3.07
CA GLN A 94 -3.20 14.07 4.48
C GLN A 94 -3.98 15.11 5.29
N ARG A 95 -5.17 14.73 5.77
CA ARG A 95 -5.89 15.50 6.78
C ARG A 95 -4.89 15.62 7.92
N LYS A 96 -4.41 16.84 8.17
CA LYS A 96 -3.72 17.18 9.42
C LYS A 96 -4.62 16.63 10.53
N ARG A 97 -4.12 15.62 11.24
CA ARG A 97 -4.72 15.20 12.50
C ARG A 97 -4.47 16.28 13.53
#